data_AF-A0A965PT39-F1
#
_entry.id   AF-A0A965PT39-F1
#
_cell.length_a   1.000
_cell.length_b   1.000
_cell.length_c   1.000
_cell.angle_alpha   90.00
_cell.angle_beta   90.00
_cell.angle_gamma   90.00
#
_symmetry.space_group_name_H-M   'P 1'
#
loop_
_entity.id
_entity.type
_entity.pdbx_description
1 polymer ?
#
loop_
_entity_poly.entity_id
_entity_poly.type
_entity_poly.pdbx_seq_one_letter_code
_entity_poly.pdbx_strand_id
1 'polypeptide(L)'
;MTGVQVSQRSLAKFMQMDAASPMLRRLINLYGHEVVHAFRECGVNEQHIEHLIETVYRGARNPRNKRAKDALGARRILDQALFTIGANFPADWLINRLWTDSVALVPLTASRVMVDASIAETGNLGLVGEREKHQARLDAAIRAGAAEAWSAAQ
;
A
#
# COMPACT_ATOMS: atom_id res chain seq x y z
N MET A 1 3.39 -37.96 6.02
CA MET A 1 4.15 -37.04 5.15
C MET A 1 3.16 -36.23 4.33
N THR A 2 2.71 -35.08 4.83
CA THR A 2 1.78 -34.19 4.14
C THR A 2 2.55 -33.36 3.11
N GLY A 3 2.44 -33.74 1.84
CA GLY A 3 3.00 -32.96 0.74
C GLY A 3 2.27 -31.62 0.65
N VAL A 4 2.99 -30.53 0.94
CA VAL A 4 2.49 -29.17 0.73
C VAL A 4 2.32 -29.00 -0.79
N GLN A 5 1.08 -29.00 -1.28
CA GLN A 5 0.78 -28.64 -2.67
C GLN A 5 1.02 -27.14 -2.83
N VAL A 6 2.23 -26.78 -3.23
CA VAL A 6 2.57 -25.42 -3.63
C VAL A 6 1.78 -25.10 -4.90
N SER A 7 0.91 -24.09 -4.83
CA SER A 7 0.09 -23.70 -5.99
C SER A 7 1.00 -23.27 -7.15
N GLN A 8 0.59 -23.53 -8.39
CA GLN A 8 1.36 -23.11 -9.58
C GLN A 8 1.62 -21.59 -9.61
N ARG A 9 0.71 -20.78 -9.06
CA ARG A 9 0.91 -19.33 -8.87
C ARG A 9 2.03 -19.02 -7.88
N SER A 10 2.11 -19.76 -6.78
CA SER A 10 3.17 -19.60 -5.78
C SER A 10 4.53 -19.97 -6.38
N LEU A 11 4.58 -21.04 -7.17
CA LEU A 11 5.78 -21.53 -7.85
C LEU A 11 6.28 -20.53 -8.91
N ALA A 12 5.37 -19.93 -9.69
CA ALA A 12 5.70 -18.85 -10.62
C ALA A 12 6.27 -17.60 -9.92
N LYS A 13 5.71 -17.22 -8.76
CA LYS A 13 6.24 -16.12 -7.92
C LYS A 13 7.66 -16.42 -7.42
N PHE A 14 7.93 -17.65 -6.96
CA PHE A 14 9.29 -18.04 -6.54
C PHE A 14 10.29 -18.01 -7.70
N MET A 15 9.93 -18.51 -8.89
CA MET A 15 10.81 -18.45 -10.06
C MET A 15 11.09 -17.01 -10.52
N GLN A 16 10.09 -16.12 -10.44
CA GLN A 16 10.28 -14.69 -10.71
C GLN A 16 11.19 -14.03 -9.68
N MET A 17 11.11 -14.42 -8.40
CA MET A 17 12.01 -13.92 -7.34
C MET A 17 13.46 -14.38 -7.54
N ASP A 18 13.68 -15.62 -7.97
CA ASP A 18 15.05 -16.12 -8.22
C ASP A 18 15.69 -15.50 -9.47
N ALA A 19 14.88 -15.19 -10.49
CA ALA A 19 15.31 -14.49 -11.69
C ALA A 19 15.50 -12.96 -11.47
N ALA A 20 15.06 -12.43 -10.33
CA ALA A 20 15.10 -11.00 -10.07
C ALA A 20 16.51 -10.49 -9.72
N SER A 21 16.75 -9.20 -10.01
CA SER A 21 17.99 -8.53 -9.65
C SER A 21 18.23 -8.61 -8.13
N PRO A 22 19.50 -8.57 -7.66
CA PRO A 22 19.80 -8.58 -6.23
C PRO A 22 19.08 -7.45 -5.46
N MET A 23 18.91 -6.30 -6.12
CA MET A 23 18.22 -5.15 -5.54
C MET A 23 16.72 -5.40 -5.42
N LEU A 24 16.08 -5.94 -6.46
CA LEU A 24 14.66 -6.27 -6.42
C LEU A 24 14.37 -7.33 -5.35
N ARG A 25 15.25 -8.34 -5.19
CA ARG A 25 15.16 -9.32 -4.10
C ARG A 25 15.25 -8.67 -2.72
N ARG A 26 16.16 -7.71 -2.53
CA ARG A 26 16.24 -6.92 -1.29
C ARG A 26 14.94 -6.16 -1.04
N LEU A 27 14.40 -5.49 -2.06
CA LEU A 27 13.13 -4.75 -1.95
C LEU A 27 11.95 -5.66 -1.61
N ILE A 28 11.86 -6.82 -2.26
CA ILE A 28 10.81 -7.81 -2.01
C ILE A 28 10.89 -8.34 -0.58
N ASN A 29 12.08 -8.59 -0.06
CA ASN A 29 12.26 -9.01 1.33
C ASN A 29 11.89 -7.91 2.34
N LEU A 30 12.13 -6.64 2.01
CA LEU A 30 11.84 -5.51 2.91
C LEU A 30 10.36 -5.08 2.90
N TYR A 31 9.72 -5.10 1.73
CA TYR A 31 8.40 -4.50 1.52
C TYR A 31 7.33 -5.48 1.04
N GLY A 32 7.71 -6.71 0.70
CA GLY A 32 6.83 -7.74 0.18
C GLY A 32 6.74 -7.76 -1.36
N HIS A 33 6.51 -8.95 -1.91
CA HIS A 33 6.45 -9.19 -3.35
C HIS A 33 5.38 -8.35 -4.04
N GLU A 34 4.15 -8.33 -3.50
CA GLU A 34 3.02 -7.64 -4.14
C GLU A 34 3.25 -6.14 -4.26
N VAL A 35 3.82 -5.51 -3.24
CA VAL A 35 4.10 -4.07 -3.25
C VAL A 35 5.13 -3.73 -4.32
N VAL A 36 6.25 -4.45 -4.33
CA VAL A 36 7.34 -4.22 -5.29
C VAL A 36 6.91 -4.52 -6.73
N HIS A 37 6.12 -5.58 -6.91
CA HIS A 37 5.57 -5.96 -8.22
C HIS A 37 4.64 -4.86 -8.76
N ALA A 38 3.74 -4.35 -7.91
CA ALA A 38 2.80 -3.31 -8.32
C ALA A 38 3.52 -2.01 -8.75
N PHE A 39 4.59 -1.61 -8.04
CA PHE A 39 5.42 -0.48 -8.47
C PHE A 39 6.14 -0.74 -9.81
N ARG A 40 6.63 -1.97 -10.02
CA ARG A 40 7.25 -2.35 -11.32
C ARG A 40 6.25 -2.32 -12.48
N GLU A 41 5.03 -2.81 -12.27
CA GLU A 41 3.96 -2.77 -13.29
C GLU A 41 3.56 -1.34 -13.63
N CYS A 42 3.67 -0.42 -12.67
CA CYS A 42 3.51 1.00 -12.90
C CYS A 42 4.70 1.64 -13.64
N GLY A 43 5.73 0.87 -14.02
CA GLY A 43 6.90 1.39 -14.75
C GLY A 43 7.93 2.09 -13.87
N VAL A 44 7.85 1.93 -12.55
CA VAL A 44 8.85 2.49 -11.63
C VAL A 44 10.14 1.69 -11.72
N ASN A 45 11.26 2.39 -11.93
CA ASN A 45 12.59 1.80 -11.92
C ASN A 45 12.93 1.26 -10.52
N GLU A 46 13.55 0.09 -10.44
CA GLU A 46 13.92 -0.58 -9.19
C GLU A 46 14.71 0.32 -8.22
N GLN A 47 15.57 1.20 -8.75
CA GLN A 47 16.37 2.16 -7.95
C GLN A 47 15.51 3.20 -7.21
N HIS A 48 14.30 3.44 -7.72
CA HIS A 48 13.39 4.47 -7.26
C HIS A 48 12.26 3.91 -6.40
N ILE A 49 12.04 2.60 -6.41
CA ILE A 49 11.01 1.94 -5.60
C ILE A 49 11.25 2.19 -4.11
N GLU A 50 12.48 1.99 -3.62
CA GLU A 50 12.83 2.23 -2.21
C GLU A 50 12.54 3.68 -1.82
N HIS A 51 12.96 4.63 -2.65
CA HIS A 51 12.78 6.05 -2.39
C HIS A 51 11.29 6.45 -2.40
N LEU A 52 10.49 5.95 -3.34
CA LEU A 52 9.04 6.20 -3.35
C LEU A 52 8.35 5.65 -2.10
N ILE A 53 8.63 4.39 -1.76
CA ILE A 53 8.06 3.76 -0.57
C ILE A 53 8.46 4.57 0.67
N GLU A 54 9.74 4.92 0.80
CA GLU A 54 10.23 5.75 1.91
C GLU A 54 9.67 7.17 1.90
N THR A 55 9.37 7.77 0.75
CA THR A 55 8.89 9.16 0.66
C THR A 55 7.42 9.25 1.03
N VAL A 56 6.61 8.31 0.56
CA VAL A 56 5.23 8.11 1.04
C VAL A 56 5.24 7.86 2.55
N TYR A 57 6.20 7.07 3.03
CA TYR A 57 6.36 6.72 4.44
C TYR A 57 6.80 7.89 5.33
N ARG A 58 7.84 8.64 4.93
CA ARG A 58 8.41 9.77 5.69
C ARG A 58 7.53 11.00 5.61
N GLY A 59 6.84 11.19 4.47
CA GLY A 59 5.84 12.23 4.29
C GLY A 59 4.78 12.20 5.39
N ALA A 60 4.26 11.01 5.69
CA ALA A 60 3.27 10.77 6.75
C ALA A 60 3.80 10.95 8.19
N ARG A 61 5.13 10.95 8.41
CA ARG A 61 5.75 10.85 9.75
C ARG A 61 6.48 12.10 10.25
N ASN A 62 6.68 13.13 9.44
CA ASN A 62 7.49 14.28 9.86
C ASN A 62 6.62 15.28 10.68
N PRO A 63 6.86 15.48 12.00
CA PRO A 63 6.06 16.36 12.84
C PRO A 63 6.18 17.84 12.48
N ARG A 64 7.20 18.24 11.70
CA ARG A 64 7.31 19.59 11.10
C ARG A 64 6.61 19.70 9.75
N ASN A 65 6.21 18.60 9.15
CA ASN A 65 5.49 18.57 7.89
C ASN A 65 3.99 18.75 8.16
N LYS A 66 3.60 19.96 8.58
CA LYS A 66 2.19 20.36 8.80
C LYS A 66 1.30 20.06 7.59
N ARG A 67 1.87 19.89 6.40
CA ARG A 67 1.17 19.53 5.17
C ARG A 67 0.64 18.09 5.17
N ALA A 68 1.31 17.13 5.83
CA ALA A 68 0.88 15.73 5.84
C ALA A 68 -0.32 15.45 6.76
N LYS A 69 -0.78 16.45 7.53
CA LYS A 69 -2.02 16.37 8.30
C LYS A 69 -3.27 16.56 7.45
N ASP A 70 -3.12 17.11 6.24
CA ASP A 70 -4.20 17.22 5.26
C ASP A 70 -3.95 16.20 4.14
N ALA A 71 -4.99 15.49 3.70
CA ALA A 71 -4.95 14.55 2.57
C ALA A 71 -4.30 15.14 1.30
N LEU A 72 -4.46 16.45 1.09
CA LEU A 72 -3.82 17.24 0.04
C LEU A 72 -2.28 17.20 0.11
N GLY A 73 -1.69 17.07 1.30
CA GLY A 73 -0.25 16.98 1.47
C GLY A 73 0.32 15.60 1.17
N ALA A 74 -0.38 14.52 1.56
CA ALA A 74 0.07 13.16 1.23
C ALA A 74 0.13 12.94 -0.28
N ARG A 75 -0.93 13.36 -0.99
CA ARG A 75 -0.99 13.34 -2.45
C ARG A 75 0.11 14.16 -3.10
N ARG A 76 0.29 15.41 -2.67
CA ARG A 76 1.32 16.30 -3.23
C ARG A 76 2.74 15.78 -2.97
N ILE A 77 2.98 15.12 -1.84
CA ILE A 77 4.25 14.45 -1.55
C ILE A 77 4.46 13.29 -2.52
N LEU A 78 3.42 12.49 -2.79
CA LEU A 78 3.50 11.39 -3.75
C LEU A 78 3.73 11.90 -5.18
N ASP A 79 3.00 12.92 -5.64
CA ASP A 79 3.22 13.55 -6.96
C ASP A 79 4.66 14.07 -7.09
N GLN A 80 5.17 14.74 -6.05
CA GLN A 80 6.55 15.22 -6.04
C GLN A 80 7.57 14.07 -6.07
N ALA A 81 7.30 12.97 -5.37
CA ALA A 81 8.15 11.80 -5.36
C ALA A 81 8.17 11.13 -6.74
N LEU A 82 6.99 10.96 -7.37
CA LEU A 82 6.84 10.45 -8.73
C LEU A 82 7.58 11.31 -9.75
N PHE A 83 7.45 12.63 -9.66
CA PHE A 83 8.20 13.55 -10.52
C PHE A 83 9.72 13.40 -10.33
N THR A 84 10.19 13.34 -9.08
CA THR A 84 11.62 13.24 -8.75
C THR A 84 12.27 11.98 -9.32
N ILE A 85 11.50 10.88 -9.43
CA ILE A 85 11.99 9.62 -9.97
C ILE A 85 11.83 9.48 -11.49
N GLY A 86 11.34 10.53 -12.16
CA GLY A 86 11.08 10.55 -13.60
C GLY A 86 9.84 9.75 -14.03
N ALA A 87 8.91 9.46 -13.11
CA ALA A 87 7.66 8.82 -13.48
C ALA A 87 6.78 9.81 -14.26
N ASN A 88 6.23 9.36 -15.39
CA ASN A 88 5.43 10.19 -16.29
C ASN A 88 3.92 10.01 -16.08
N PHE A 89 3.50 9.72 -14.84
CA PHE A 89 2.11 9.53 -14.47
C PHE A 89 1.82 10.22 -13.12
N PRO A 90 0.59 10.72 -12.91
CA PRO A 90 0.20 11.38 -11.67
C PRO A 90 -0.07 10.38 -10.54
N ALA A 91 -0.04 10.85 -9.30
CA ALA A 91 -0.36 10.06 -8.10
C ALA A 91 -1.72 9.35 -8.20
N ASP A 92 -2.74 9.99 -8.79
CA ASP A 92 -4.07 9.39 -8.95
C ASP A 92 -4.07 8.14 -9.82
N TRP A 93 -3.27 8.16 -10.88
CA TRP A 93 -3.17 7.00 -11.76
C TRP A 93 -2.60 5.81 -10.98
N LEU A 94 -1.54 6.05 -10.19
CA LEU A 94 -0.93 5.03 -9.34
C LEU A 94 -1.88 4.52 -8.25
N ILE A 95 -2.54 5.43 -7.52
CA ILE A 95 -3.48 5.05 -6.44
C ILE A 95 -4.63 4.22 -6.99
N ASN A 96 -5.25 4.66 -8.09
CA ASN A 96 -6.34 3.92 -8.74
C ASN A 96 -5.88 2.58 -9.30
N ARG A 97 -4.67 2.51 -9.85
CA ARG A 97 -4.10 1.27 -10.36
C ARG A 97 -3.89 0.26 -9.24
N LEU A 98 -3.25 0.68 -8.14
CA LEU A 98 -3.04 -0.16 -6.96
C LEU A 98 -4.38 -0.67 -6.42
N TRP A 99 -5.38 0.21 -6.32
CA TRP A 99 -6.71 -0.16 -5.84
C TRP A 99 -7.38 -1.23 -6.72
N THR A 100 -7.23 -1.10 -8.04
CA THR A 100 -7.72 -2.07 -9.03
C THR A 100 -7.05 -3.44 -8.83
N ASP A 101 -5.77 -3.44 -8.45
CA ASP A 101 -4.98 -4.64 -8.18
C ASP A 101 -5.16 -5.15 -6.72
N SER A 102 -6.19 -4.66 -5.99
CA SER A 102 -6.48 -5.01 -4.59
C SER A 102 -5.35 -4.66 -3.60
N VAL A 103 -4.56 -3.63 -3.93
CA VAL A 103 -3.49 -3.08 -3.09
C VAL A 103 -3.86 -1.65 -2.70
N ALA A 104 -3.66 -1.29 -1.44
CA ALA A 104 -3.91 0.07 -0.96
C ALA A 104 -2.64 0.69 -0.38
N LEU A 105 -2.39 1.96 -0.71
CA LEU A 105 -1.44 2.78 0.02
C LEU A 105 -2.17 3.37 1.24
N VAL A 106 -1.73 3.00 2.43
CA VAL A 106 -2.33 3.42 3.70
C VAL A 106 -1.22 3.95 4.62
N PRO A 107 -1.47 4.98 5.43
CA PRO A 107 -0.53 5.40 6.46
C PRO A 107 -0.18 4.23 7.40
N LEU A 108 1.10 4.09 7.78
CA LEU A 108 1.55 2.99 8.66
C LEU A 108 0.96 3.10 10.08
N THR A 109 0.73 4.31 10.56
CA THR A 109 0.15 4.56 11.88
C THR A 109 -1.35 4.71 11.76
N ALA A 110 -2.11 3.93 12.54
CA ALA A 110 -3.56 4.05 12.58
C ALA A 110 -3.99 5.47 12.95
N SER A 111 -4.73 6.12 12.05
CA SER A 111 -5.35 7.40 12.34
C SER A 111 -6.61 7.22 13.18
N ARG A 112 -7.14 8.32 13.72
CA ARG A 112 -8.42 8.31 14.44
C ARG A 112 -9.55 7.78 13.53
N VAL A 113 -9.56 8.22 12.28
CA VAL A 113 -10.55 7.79 11.26
C VAL A 113 -10.49 6.29 11.00
N MET A 114 -9.29 5.70 10.93
CA MET A 114 -9.11 4.25 10.79
C MET A 114 -9.66 3.48 12.00
N VAL A 115 -9.40 3.98 13.21
CA VAL A 115 -9.87 3.36 14.47
C VAL A 115 -11.39 3.45 14.57
N ASP A 116 -11.96 4.62 14.30
CA ASP A 116 -13.40 4.85 14.37
C ASP A 116 -14.15 3.99 13.34
N ALA A 117 -13.62 3.86 12.11
CA ALA A 117 -14.16 2.97 11.10
C ALA A 117 -14.09 1.49 11.51
N SER A 118 -12.96 1.06 12.09
CA SER A 118 -12.80 -0.31 12.61
C SER A 118 -13.83 -0.64 13.69
N ILE A 119 -14.11 0.32 14.59
CA ILE A 119 -15.10 0.17 15.66
C ILE A 119 -16.52 0.16 15.08
N ALA A 120 -16.84 1.08 14.17
CA ALA A 120 -18.14 1.16 13.52
C ALA A 120 -18.51 -0.14 12.78
N GLU A 121 -17.54 -0.72 12.08
CA GLU A 121 -17.74 -2.00 11.36
C GLU A 121 -18.13 -3.13 12.32
N THR A 122 -17.51 -3.18 13.52
CA THR A 122 -17.87 -4.22 14.51
C THR A 122 -19.29 -4.12 15.05
N GLY A 123 -19.92 -2.94 14.98
CA GLY A 123 -21.31 -2.75 15.42
C GLY A 123 -22.33 -3.38 14.48
N ASN A 124 -21.99 -3.61 13.21
CA ASN A 124 -22.93 -3.96 12.15
C ASN A 124 -22.84 -5.40 11.64
N LEU A 125 -21.83 -6.18 12.08
CA LEU A 125 -21.51 -7.49 11.50
C LEU A 125 -22.40 -8.67 11.94
N GLY A 126 -23.31 -8.48 12.91
CA GLY A 126 -24.15 -9.58 13.40
C GLY A 126 -23.34 -10.75 13.99
N LEU A 127 -23.79 -12.00 13.76
CA LEU A 127 -23.09 -13.22 14.15
C LEU A 127 -22.14 -13.67 13.03
N VAL A 128 -20.85 -13.45 13.21
CA VAL A 128 -19.77 -13.86 12.30
C VAL A 128 -18.64 -14.53 13.08
N GLY A 129 -17.83 -15.33 12.38
CA GLY A 129 -16.64 -15.92 12.99
C GLY A 129 -15.61 -14.86 13.39
N GLU A 130 -14.74 -15.18 14.36
CA GLU A 130 -13.71 -14.24 14.84
C GLU A 130 -12.78 -13.76 13.71
N ARG A 131 -12.42 -14.67 12.80
CA ARG A 131 -11.57 -14.36 11.64
C ARG A 131 -12.24 -13.41 10.66
N GLU A 132 -13.52 -13.63 10.37
CA GLU A 132 -14.31 -12.77 9.47
C GLU A 132 -14.50 -11.38 10.08
N LYS A 133 -14.78 -11.35 11.39
CA LYS A 133 -14.85 -10.10 12.15
C LYS A 133 -13.54 -9.33 12.11
N HIS A 134 -12.40 -10.02 12.30
CA HIS A 134 -11.09 -9.38 12.24
C HIS A 134 -10.77 -8.85 10.84
N GLN A 135 -11.07 -9.63 9.79
CA GLN A 135 -10.86 -9.21 8.41
C GLN A 135 -11.71 -8.00 8.05
N ALA A 136 -13.00 -8.00 8.36
CA ALA A 136 -13.90 -6.88 8.07
C ALA A 136 -13.43 -5.58 8.77
N ARG A 137 -12.97 -5.68 10.01
CA ARG A 137 -12.38 -4.55 10.74
C ARG A 137 -11.13 -3.99 10.07
N LEU A 138 -10.28 -4.86 9.58
CA LEU A 138 -9.05 -4.50 8.88
C LEU A 138 -9.40 -3.81 7.56
N ASP A 139 -10.34 -4.36 6.79
CA ASP A 139 -10.78 -3.80 5.51
C ASP A 139 -11.47 -2.44 5.70
N ALA A 140 -12.26 -2.26 6.76
CA ALA A 140 -12.86 -0.98 7.10
C ALA A 140 -11.79 0.07 7.47
N ALA A 141 -10.80 -0.29 8.28
CA ALA A 141 -9.70 0.59 8.64
C ALA A 141 -8.85 0.98 7.41
N ILE A 142 -8.54 0.02 6.53
CA ILE A 142 -7.79 0.26 5.29
C ILE A 142 -8.53 1.22 4.37
N ARG A 143 -9.84 0.99 4.14
CA ARG A 143 -10.67 1.87 3.32
C ARG A 143 -10.74 3.29 3.89
N ALA A 144 -10.91 3.41 5.19
CA ALA A 144 -10.99 4.70 5.86
C ALA A 144 -9.65 5.46 5.82
N GLY A 145 -8.53 4.78 6.05
CA GLY A 145 -7.20 5.37 5.98
C GLY A 145 -6.76 5.74 4.57
N ALA A 146 -7.13 4.93 3.56
CA ALA A 146 -6.92 5.27 2.16
C ALA A 146 -7.79 6.47 1.76
N ALA A 147 -9.08 6.49 2.12
CA ALA A 147 -9.95 7.64 1.87
C ALA A 147 -9.37 8.90 2.53
N GLU A 148 -9.07 8.87 3.83
CA GLU A 148 -8.49 10.02 4.53
C GLU A 148 -7.17 10.50 3.89
N ALA A 149 -6.32 9.61 3.40
CA ALA A 149 -5.06 9.98 2.76
C ALA A 149 -5.24 10.58 1.35
N TRP A 150 -6.27 10.16 0.61
CA TRP A 150 -6.38 10.41 -0.83
C TRP A 150 -7.64 11.15 -1.28
N SER A 151 -8.63 11.40 -0.40
CA SER A 151 -9.95 11.93 -0.77
C SER A 151 -10.06 13.46 -0.91
N ALA A 152 -8.97 14.23 -0.87
CA ALA A 152 -9.03 15.69 -1.05
C ALA A 152 -8.97 16.15 -2.52
N ALA A 153 -9.53 15.36 -3.44
CA ALA A 153 -9.48 15.68 -4.87
C ALA A 153 -10.68 15.13 -5.68
N GLN A 154 -11.88 15.29 -5.13
CA GLN A 154 -13.09 15.39 -5.95
C GLN A 154 -13.55 16.85 -5.96
#